data_AF-A0A958IYX8-F1
#
_entry.id   AF-A0A958IYX8-F1
#
_cell.length_a   1.000
_cell.length_b   1.000
_cell.length_c   1.000
_cell.angle_alpha   90.00
_cell.angle_beta   90.00
_cell.angle_gamma   90.00
#
_symmetry.space_group_name_H-M   'P 1'
#
loop_
_entity.id
_entity.type
_entity.pdbx_description
1 polymer ?
#
loop_
_entity_poly.entity_id
_entity_poly.type
_entity_poly.pdbx_seq_one_letter_code
_entity_poly.pdbx_strand_id
1 'polypeptide(L)'
;VPSDISGSNWVKYNGKPRTMRLPSFQHSDMSESAEMPFAYLIPKEWQFQIETLKAHGVAVQYLQKPQQLSVQSYRLNNPVWRSRPFEGHLMVSFTPETINQTRDYPAGTAVILMNQRTNRVIAALLEPHAPDSFVRWGYWNTIFERKEYGEDYVLEAIAREMIAQNPELKNEFEEALANDPEMAANRWSRLYYFYAKTPYFEDLGIYPVGKLMKATALPLVTE
;
A
#
# COMPACT_ATOMS: atom_id res chain seq x y z
N VAL A 1 14.30 41.35 7.27
CA VAL A 1 13.76 42.70 7.55
C VAL A 1 12.45 42.48 8.29
N PRO A 2 12.13 43.20 9.38
CA PRO A 2 10.82 43.05 10.02
C PRO A 2 9.69 43.40 9.04
N SER A 3 8.62 42.59 9.03
CA SER A 3 7.41 42.83 8.26
C SER A 3 6.28 43.24 9.21
N ASP A 4 5.64 44.34 8.88
CA ASP A 4 4.38 44.81 9.47
C ASP A 4 3.18 43.99 8.98
N ILE A 5 3.22 43.48 7.75
CA ILE A 5 2.16 42.63 7.18
C ILE A 5 2.12 41.24 7.85
N SER A 6 3.24 40.50 7.84
CA SER A 6 3.25 39.12 8.37
C SER A 6 3.55 39.05 9.86
N GLY A 7 3.92 40.16 10.50
CA GLY A 7 4.40 40.20 11.88
C GLY A 7 5.72 39.44 12.12
N SER A 8 6.41 39.02 11.06
CA SER A 8 7.65 38.25 11.12
C SER A 8 8.75 38.87 10.26
N ASN A 9 9.93 38.25 10.23
CA ASN A 9 10.99 38.66 9.32
C ASN A 9 10.68 38.21 7.90
N TRP A 10 10.81 39.12 6.93
CA TRP A 10 10.78 38.82 5.50
C TRP A 10 12.17 38.96 4.86
N VAL A 11 12.38 38.19 3.80
CA VAL A 11 13.62 38.19 3.01
C VAL A 11 13.55 39.34 2.01
N LYS A 12 14.54 40.24 2.06
CA LYS A 12 14.71 41.33 1.09
C LYS A 12 16.08 41.22 0.44
N TYR A 13 16.11 40.91 -0.85
CA TYR A 13 17.34 40.87 -1.63
C TYR A 13 17.84 42.30 -1.89
N ASN A 14 19.11 42.56 -1.60
CA ASN A 14 19.74 43.88 -1.76
C ASN A 14 20.63 44.00 -3.01
N GLY A 15 20.67 42.95 -3.85
CA GLY A 15 21.48 42.88 -5.08
C GLY A 15 23.00 42.85 -4.86
N LYS A 16 23.48 42.84 -3.61
CA LYS A 16 24.91 42.81 -3.29
C LYS A 16 25.38 41.37 -3.12
N PRO A 17 26.42 40.93 -3.84
CA PRO A 17 26.96 39.58 -3.68
C PRO A 17 27.49 39.41 -2.25
N ARG A 18 27.22 38.25 -1.65
CA ARG A 18 27.73 37.88 -0.33
C ARG A 18 28.28 36.47 -0.39
N THR A 19 29.53 36.30 0.00
CA THR A 19 30.12 34.98 0.21
C THR A 19 29.64 34.43 1.56
N MET A 20 29.00 33.26 1.54
CA MET A 20 28.53 32.57 2.73
C MET A 20 29.17 31.18 2.78
N ARG A 21 29.62 30.76 3.96
CA ARG A 21 29.96 29.36 4.21
C ARG A 21 28.68 28.65 4.63
N LEU A 22 28.20 27.75 3.78
CA LEU A 22 27.06 26.89 4.10
C LEU A 22 27.60 25.54 4.59
N PRO A 23 26.99 24.93 5.62
CA PRO A 23 27.28 23.55 5.96
C PRO A 23 26.98 22.67 4.74
N SER A 24 27.94 21.83 4.37
CA SER A 24 27.80 20.88 3.28
C SER A 24 27.27 19.58 3.85
N PHE A 25 25.97 19.34 3.70
CA PHE A 25 25.34 18.07 4.08
C PHE A 25 25.59 17.05 2.96
N GLN A 26 26.83 16.55 2.84
CA GLN A 26 27.20 15.57 1.81
C GLN A 26 26.83 14.14 2.17
N HIS A 27 26.32 13.91 3.38
CA HIS A 27 25.98 12.58 3.87
C HIS A 27 24.50 12.53 4.22
N SER A 28 23.78 11.65 3.54
CA SER A 28 22.45 11.23 3.92
C SER A 28 22.59 9.84 4.49
N ASP A 29 22.25 9.66 5.75
CA ASP A 29 22.19 8.33 6.34
C ASP A 29 20.98 7.60 5.75
N MET A 30 21.18 6.32 5.40
CA MET A 30 20.12 5.48 4.88
C MET A 30 19.13 5.14 6.00
N SER A 31 17.95 5.73 5.97
CA SER A 31 16.88 5.44 6.93
C SER A 31 16.10 4.18 6.57
N GLU A 32 16.00 3.86 5.28
CA GLU A 32 15.18 2.78 4.72
C GLU A 32 15.88 2.18 3.49
N SER A 33 15.71 0.87 3.28
CA SER A 33 16.24 0.17 2.10
C SER A 33 15.33 -0.96 1.66
N ALA A 34 15.25 -1.20 0.35
CA ALA A 34 14.51 -2.32 -0.22
C ALA A 34 15.42 -3.11 -1.17
N GLU A 35 15.33 -4.44 -1.11
CA GLU A 35 15.98 -5.31 -2.09
C GLU A 35 15.24 -5.20 -3.43
N MET A 36 16.01 -5.01 -4.51
CA MET A 36 15.48 -4.90 -5.85
C MET A 36 15.14 -6.31 -6.38
N PRO A 37 13.89 -6.55 -6.82
CA PRO A 37 13.50 -7.84 -7.36
C PRO A 37 14.10 -8.06 -8.77
N PHE A 38 14.02 -9.30 -9.25
CA PHE A 38 14.22 -9.59 -10.67
C PHE A 38 13.18 -8.87 -11.54
N ALA A 39 11.91 -8.89 -11.11
CA ALA A 39 10.81 -8.21 -11.80
C ALA A 39 9.69 -7.78 -10.85
N TYR A 40 8.99 -6.70 -11.20
CA TYR A 40 7.69 -6.36 -10.61
C TYR A 40 6.54 -6.86 -11.49
N LEU A 41 5.45 -7.27 -10.84
CA LEU A 41 4.20 -7.70 -11.46
C LEU A 41 3.09 -6.74 -11.06
N ILE A 42 2.48 -6.06 -12.03
CA ILE A 42 1.37 -5.13 -11.80
C ILE A 42 0.13 -5.67 -12.52
N PRO A 43 -0.92 -6.05 -11.79
CA PRO A 43 -2.19 -6.47 -12.38
C PRO A 43 -2.77 -5.42 -13.33
N LYS A 44 -3.43 -5.87 -14.40
CA LYS A 44 -3.89 -5.01 -15.51
C LYS A 44 -4.94 -3.98 -15.09
N GLU A 45 -5.55 -4.10 -13.92
CA GLU A 45 -6.54 -3.17 -13.42
C GLU A 45 -5.90 -1.81 -13.05
N TRP A 46 -4.58 -1.80 -12.80
CA TRP A 46 -3.79 -0.63 -12.44
C TRP A 46 -3.17 0.07 -13.66
N GLN A 47 -3.98 0.28 -14.71
CA GLN A 47 -3.52 0.87 -15.97
C GLN A 47 -2.88 2.23 -15.79
N PHE A 48 -3.43 3.09 -14.93
CA PHE A 48 -2.89 4.44 -14.72
C PHE A 48 -1.42 4.40 -14.26
N GLN A 49 -1.08 3.50 -13.34
CA GLN A 49 0.29 3.35 -12.82
C GLN A 49 1.21 2.74 -13.88
N ILE A 50 0.71 1.76 -14.65
CA ILE A 50 1.44 1.16 -15.78
C ILE A 50 1.78 2.23 -16.83
N GLU A 51 0.81 3.05 -17.25
CA GLU A 51 1.01 4.13 -18.22
C GLU A 51 1.93 5.23 -17.68
N THR A 52 1.86 5.54 -16.39
CA THR A 52 2.79 6.50 -15.76
C THR A 52 4.23 5.99 -15.81
N LEU A 53 4.44 4.69 -15.54
CA LEU A 53 5.77 4.07 -15.68
C LEU A 53 6.27 4.15 -17.12
N LYS A 54 5.42 3.84 -18.11
CA LYS A 54 5.77 3.99 -19.53
C LYS A 54 6.13 5.43 -19.89
N ALA A 55 5.43 6.42 -19.36
CA ALA A 55 5.74 7.84 -19.57
C ALA A 55 7.14 8.23 -19.05
N HIS A 56 7.64 7.54 -18.02
CA HIS A 56 9.04 7.66 -17.55
C HIS A 56 10.05 6.85 -18.40
N GLY A 57 9.60 6.22 -19.50
CA GLY A 57 10.43 5.41 -20.38
C GLY A 57 10.74 4.03 -19.82
N VAL A 58 9.94 3.52 -18.87
CA VAL A 58 10.04 2.15 -18.38
C VAL A 58 9.60 1.18 -19.47
N ALA A 59 10.44 0.19 -19.77
CA ALA A 59 10.08 -0.94 -20.61
C ALA A 59 9.17 -1.87 -19.81
N VAL A 60 7.98 -2.12 -20.34
CA VAL A 60 6.95 -3.00 -19.77
C VAL A 60 6.70 -4.13 -20.75
N GLN A 61 6.67 -5.36 -20.22
CA GLN A 61 6.22 -6.55 -20.94
C GLN A 61 4.92 -7.05 -20.30
N TYR A 62 4.23 -7.98 -20.95
CA TYR A 62 2.96 -8.48 -20.46
C TYR A 62 2.91 -10.00 -20.45
N LEU A 63 2.23 -10.58 -19.45
CA LEU A 63 1.94 -12.01 -19.45
C LEU A 63 1.00 -12.36 -20.61
N GLN A 64 1.42 -13.29 -21.47
CA GLN A 64 0.63 -13.76 -22.59
C GLN A 64 -0.58 -14.61 -22.16
N LYS A 65 -0.43 -15.34 -21.06
CA LYS A 65 -1.44 -16.25 -20.51
C LYS A 65 -1.43 -16.16 -18.99
N PRO A 66 -2.53 -16.56 -18.30
CA PRO A 66 -2.56 -16.57 -16.85
C PRO A 66 -1.41 -17.39 -16.26
N GLN A 67 -0.82 -16.92 -15.16
CA GLN A 67 0.25 -17.59 -14.43
C GLN A 67 -0.03 -17.54 -12.94
N GLN A 68 0.21 -18.65 -12.24
CA GLN A 68 0.27 -18.67 -10.80
C GLN A 68 1.73 -18.55 -10.37
N LEU A 69 2.06 -17.52 -9.60
CA LEU A 69 3.45 -17.19 -9.27
C LEU A 69 3.62 -17.01 -7.76
N SER A 70 4.73 -17.54 -7.24
CA SER A 70 5.19 -17.24 -5.88
C SER A 70 5.93 -15.91 -5.90
N VAL A 71 5.41 -14.93 -5.16
CA VAL A 71 5.90 -13.56 -5.14
C VAL A 71 6.11 -13.08 -3.71
N GLN A 72 7.06 -12.16 -3.55
CA GLN A 72 7.07 -11.28 -2.38
C GLN A 72 6.12 -10.09 -2.66
N SER A 73 5.47 -9.56 -1.64
CA SER A 73 4.67 -8.33 -1.70
C SER A 73 4.63 -7.70 -0.32
N TYR A 74 3.70 -6.77 -0.09
CA TYR A 74 3.51 -6.11 1.19
C TYR A 74 2.05 -6.21 1.65
N ARG A 75 1.85 -6.35 2.96
CA ARG A 75 0.63 -5.90 3.64
C ARG A 75 0.92 -4.54 4.26
N LEU A 76 0.07 -3.57 3.99
CA LEU A 76 0.22 -2.20 4.45
C LEU A 76 -0.73 -1.96 5.63
N ASN A 77 -0.16 -1.99 6.82
CA ASN A 77 -0.90 -1.89 8.08
C ASN A 77 -1.07 -0.44 8.53
N ASN A 78 -2.07 -0.16 9.37
CA ASN A 78 -2.28 1.12 10.04
C ASN A 78 -2.28 2.34 9.09
N PRO A 79 -3.15 2.37 8.06
CA PRO A 79 -3.21 3.52 7.16
C PRO A 79 -3.67 4.78 7.91
N VAL A 80 -2.94 5.88 7.71
CA VAL A 80 -3.28 7.21 8.22
C VAL A 80 -3.22 8.20 7.07
N TRP A 81 -4.37 8.75 6.70
CA TRP A 81 -4.47 9.74 5.65
C TRP A 81 -4.13 11.13 6.15
N ARG A 82 -3.57 11.97 5.28
CA ARG A 82 -3.46 13.40 5.55
C ARG A 82 -4.84 14.00 5.70
N SER A 83 -4.97 14.98 6.60
CA SER A 83 -6.24 15.69 6.83
C SER A 83 -6.65 16.62 5.68
N ARG A 84 -5.76 16.88 4.72
CA ARG A 84 -5.98 17.73 3.56
C ARG A 84 -5.29 17.16 2.32
N PRO A 85 -5.86 17.37 1.12
CA PRO A 85 -5.22 16.98 -0.12
C PRO A 85 -3.97 17.83 -0.39
N PHE A 86 -3.04 17.28 -1.17
CA PHE A 86 -1.86 17.97 -1.71
C PHE A 86 -1.77 17.67 -3.20
N GLU A 87 -1.74 18.71 -4.05
CA GLU A 87 -1.73 18.59 -5.52
C GLU A 87 -2.85 17.68 -6.09
N GLY A 88 -4.01 17.62 -5.42
CA GLY A 88 -5.14 16.78 -5.83
C GLY A 88 -5.12 15.36 -5.27
N HIS A 89 -4.11 15.01 -4.47
CA HIS A 89 -3.94 13.68 -3.90
C HIS A 89 -4.23 13.66 -2.39
N LEU A 90 -4.94 12.63 -1.92
CA LEU A 90 -5.07 12.33 -0.51
C LEU A 90 -3.99 11.32 -0.10
N MET A 91 -2.83 11.85 0.29
CA MET A 91 -1.67 11.05 0.67
C MET A 91 -1.94 10.21 1.93
N VAL A 92 -1.25 9.07 2.03
CA VAL A 92 -1.39 8.09 3.13
C VAL A 92 -0.04 7.61 3.64
N SER A 93 0.07 7.44 4.96
CA SER A 93 1.17 6.73 5.62
C SER A 93 0.69 5.41 6.20
N PHE A 94 1.57 4.43 6.31
CA PHE A 94 1.26 3.06 6.73
C PHE A 94 2.54 2.38 7.23
N THR A 95 2.39 1.23 7.88
CA THR A 95 3.47 0.32 8.26
C THR A 95 3.51 -0.86 7.28
N PRO A 96 4.51 -0.94 6.38
CA PRO A 96 4.64 -2.07 5.46
C PRO A 96 5.15 -3.32 6.17
N GLU A 97 4.54 -4.46 5.89
CA GLU A 97 4.95 -5.80 6.31
C GLU A 97 5.20 -6.64 5.07
N THR A 98 6.41 -7.17 4.94
CA THR A 98 6.76 -8.05 3.81
C THR A 98 6.05 -9.39 3.94
N ILE A 99 5.32 -9.78 2.89
CA ILE A 99 4.61 -11.06 2.82
C ILE A 99 5.10 -11.86 1.61
N ASN A 100 5.12 -13.19 1.73
CA ASN A 100 5.32 -14.10 0.61
C ASN A 100 4.01 -14.82 0.33
N GLN A 101 3.58 -14.83 -0.92
CA GLN A 101 2.31 -15.43 -1.32
C GLN A 101 2.39 -16.01 -2.72
N THR A 102 1.58 -17.04 -2.95
CA THR A 102 1.29 -17.52 -4.30
C THR A 102 0.03 -16.81 -4.79
N ARG A 103 0.14 -16.10 -5.91
CA ARG A 103 -0.96 -15.30 -6.47
C ARG A 103 -1.17 -15.64 -7.95
N ASP A 104 -2.43 -15.67 -8.35
CA ASP A 104 -2.81 -15.78 -9.75
C ASP A 104 -2.74 -14.43 -10.44
N TYR A 105 -2.03 -14.39 -11.57
CA TYR A 105 -1.89 -13.23 -12.43
C TYR A 105 -2.55 -13.53 -13.78
N PRO A 106 -3.58 -12.76 -14.19
CA PRO A 106 -4.22 -12.96 -15.48
C PRO A 106 -3.29 -12.57 -16.63
N ALA A 107 -3.64 -13.02 -17.84
CA ALA A 107 -3.06 -12.49 -19.07
C ALA A 107 -3.24 -10.96 -19.13
N GLY A 108 -2.22 -10.27 -19.64
CA GLY A 108 -2.17 -8.80 -19.65
C GLY A 108 -1.65 -8.18 -18.34
N THR A 109 -1.26 -8.97 -17.34
CA THR A 109 -0.48 -8.46 -16.20
C THR A 109 0.83 -7.88 -16.70
N ALA A 110 1.15 -6.65 -16.30
CA ALA A 110 2.40 -5.99 -16.62
C ALA A 110 3.55 -6.61 -15.82
N VAL A 111 4.66 -6.85 -16.51
CA VAL A 111 5.91 -7.43 -16.02
C VAL A 111 7.02 -6.45 -16.30
N ILE A 112 7.64 -5.94 -15.25
CA ILE A 112 8.68 -4.90 -15.32
C ILE A 112 9.98 -5.51 -14.84
N LEU A 113 10.85 -5.88 -15.80
CA LEU A 113 12.18 -6.42 -15.50
C LEU A 113 13.08 -5.31 -14.93
N MET A 114 13.81 -5.58 -13.85
CA MET A 114 14.65 -4.57 -13.21
C MET A 114 16.01 -4.35 -13.88
N ASN A 115 16.39 -5.20 -14.83
CA ASN A 115 17.58 -5.03 -15.66
C ASN A 115 17.36 -3.99 -16.77
N GLN A 116 17.06 -2.75 -16.40
CA GLN A 116 16.88 -1.63 -17.32
C GLN A 116 17.31 -0.30 -16.69
N ARG A 117 17.62 0.70 -17.53
CA ARG A 117 18.17 2.01 -17.09
C ARG A 117 17.28 2.76 -16.09
N THR A 118 15.97 2.50 -16.12
CA THR A 118 14.94 3.17 -15.31
C THR A 118 14.71 2.49 -13.96
N ASN A 119 15.50 1.50 -13.56
CA ASN A 119 15.34 0.72 -12.32
C ASN A 119 15.12 1.58 -11.06
N ARG A 120 15.85 2.69 -10.90
CA ARG A 120 15.69 3.60 -9.75
C ARG A 120 14.35 4.33 -9.76
N VAL A 121 13.83 4.69 -10.94
CA VAL A 121 12.50 5.29 -11.09
C VAL A 121 11.42 4.27 -10.76
N ILE A 122 11.57 3.04 -11.26
CA ILE A 122 10.67 1.93 -10.96
C ILE A 122 10.61 1.71 -9.44
N ALA A 123 11.76 1.61 -8.78
CA ALA A 123 11.84 1.45 -7.33
C ALA A 123 11.20 2.63 -6.57
N ALA A 124 11.49 3.88 -6.99
CA ALA A 124 10.93 5.06 -6.35
C ALA A 124 9.39 5.12 -6.42
N LEU A 125 8.80 4.64 -7.52
CA LEU A 125 7.35 4.65 -7.73
C LEU A 125 6.64 3.42 -7.13
N LEU A 126 7.30 2.26 -7.10
CA LEU A 126 6.70 0.97 -6.72
C LEU A 126 7.06 0.48 -5.31
N GLU A 127 8.11 0.98 -4.65
CA GLU A 127 8.44 0.53 -3.30
C GLU A 127 7.66 1.32 -2.25
N PRO A 128 6.85 0.70 -1.37
CA PRO A 128 6.05 1.42 -0.37
C PRO A 128 6.87 2.28 0.60
N HIS A 129 8.14 1.93 0.80
CA HIS A 129 9.08 2.70 1.62
C HIS A 129 9.53 4.01 0.95
N ALA A 130 9.44 4.11 -0.38
CA ALA A 130 9.85 5.30 -1.10
C ALA A 130 8.86 6.45 -0.86
N PRO A 131 9.36 7.68 -0.60
CA PRO A 131 8.53 8.83 -0.22
C PRO A 131 7.53 9.23 -1.31
N ASP A 132 7.91 9.05 -2.57
CA ASP A 132 7.11 9.38 -3.76
C ASP A 132 6.49 8.16 -4.43
N SER A 133 6.33 7.06 -3.70
CA SER A 133 5.64 5.88 -4.22
C SER A 133 4.17 6.18 -4.52
N PHE A 134 3.63 5.48 -5.52
CA PHE A 134 2.22 5.61 -5.89
C PHE A 134 1.29 5.40 -4.69
N VAL A 135 1.60 4.45 -3.81
CA VAL A 135 0.77 4.20 -2.63
C VAL A 135 0.80 5.37 -1.65
N ARG A 136 1.95 6.00 -1.39
CA ARG A 136 2.03 7.17 -0.49
C ARG A 136 1.34 8.40 -1.07
N TRP A 137 1.38 8.54 -2.39
CA TRP A 137 0.61 9.54 -3.14
C TRP A 137 -0.89 9.23 -3.23
N GLY A 138 -1.36 8.14 -2.61
CA GLY A 138 -2.79 7.82 -2.51
C GLY A 138 -3.42 7.23 -3.78
N TYR A 139 -2.62 6.87 -4.78
CA TYR A 139 -3.11 6.25 -6.01
C TYR A 139 -3.76 4.88 -5.80
N TRP A 140 -3.42 4.22 -4.70
CA TRP A 140 -3.95 2.92 -4.30
C TRP A 140 -4.78 2.99 -3.02
N ASN A 141 -5.37 4.15 -2.69
CA ASN A 141 -6.20 4.28 -1.47
C ASN A 141 -7.31 3.21 -1.37
N THR A 142 -7.81 2.76 -2.51
CA THR A 142 -8.85 1.72 -2.60
C THR A 142 -8.46 0.38 -1.96
N ILE A 143 -7.17 0.06 -1.79
CA ILE A 143 -6.75 -1.20 -1.15
C ILE A 143 -6.96 -1.16 0.37
N PHE A 144 -7.12 0.02 0.95
CA PHE A 144 -7.39 0.21 2.37
C PHE A 144 -8.89 0.34 2.67
N GLU A 145 -9.72 0.47 1.64
CA GLU A 145 -11.15 0.69 1.76
C GLU A 145 -11.88 -0.64 1.70
N ARG A 146 -12.54 -1.01 2.81
CA ARG A 146 -13.51 -2.10 2.82
C ARG A 146 -14.74 -1.69 2.02
N LYS A 147 -15.17 -2.55 1.09
CA LYS A 147 -16.35 -2.26 0.26
C LYS A 147 -17.57 -3.05 0.68
N GLU A 148 -17.38 -4.31 1.05
CA GLU A 148 -18.48 -5.18 1.47
C GLU A 148 -18.62 -5.21 3.00
N TYR A 149 -19.87 -5.25 3.46
CA TYR A 149 -20.22 -5.49 4.85
C TYR A 149 -21.38 -6.48 4.94
N GLY A 150 -21.41 -7.27 6.01
CA GLY A 150 -22.55 -8.14 6.30
C GLY A 150 -23.67 -7.36 6.98
N GLU A 151 -24.90 -7.54 6.50
CA GLU A 151 -26.09 -7.06 7.20
C GLU A 151 -26.27 -7.79 8.54
N ASP A 152 -26.75 -7.08 9.56
CA ASP A 152 -26.78 -7.59 10.94
C ASP A 152 -27.48 -8.96 11.05
N TYR A 153 -28.60 -9.15 10.33
CA TYR A 153 -29.38 -10.38 10.38
C TYR A 153 -28.64 -11.57 9.75
N VAL A 154 -27.78 -11.33 8.76
CA VAL A 154 -26.93 -12.36 8.15
C VAL A 154 -25.79 -12.72 9.09
N LEU A 155 -25.13 -11.70 9.66
CA LEU A 155 -24.03 -11.90 10.59
C LEU A 155 -24.47 -12.60 11.87
N GLU A 156 -25.68 -12.31 12.37
CA GLU A 156 -26.26 -12.97 13.54
C GLU A 156 -26.45 -14.48 13.29
N ALA A 157 -26.93 -14.86 12.10
CA ALA A 157 -27.09 -16.27 11.73
C ALA A 157 -25.72 -16.97 11.62
N ILE A 158 -24.75 -16.33 10.95
CA ILE A 158 -23.39 -16.85 10.80
C ILE A 158 -22.71 -17.00 12.17
N ALA A 159 -22.79 -16.00 13.05
CA ALA A 159 -22.18 -16.05 14.38
C ALA A 159 -22.71 -17.23 15.21
N ARG A 160 -24.02 -17.48 15.14
CA ARG A 160 -24.66 -18.62 15.82
C ARG A 160 -24.19 -19.96 15.27
N GLU A 161 -24.08 -20.07 13.94
CA GLU A 161 -23.57 -21.27 13.29
C GLU A 161 -22.08 -21.51 13.64
N MET A 162 -21.26 -20.47 13.63
CA MET A 162 -19.85 -20.55 14.01
C MET A 162 -19.67 -21.02 15.45
N ILE A 163 -20.47 -20.52 16.40
CA ILE A 163 -20.46 -20.99 17.80
C ILE A 163 -20.93 -22.44 17.91
N ALA A 164 -21.97 -22.83 17.16
CA ALA A 164 -22.47 -24.20 17.19
C ALA A 164 -21.45 -25.21 16.65
N GLN A 165 -20.68 -24.83 15.63
CA GLN A 165 -19.62 -25.65 15.04
C GLN A 165 -18.33 -25.65 15.89
N ASN A 166 -18.01 -24.52 16.54
CA ASN A 166 -16.86 -24.38 17.42
C ASN A 166 -17.26 -23.74 18.76
N PRO A 167 -17.62 -24.55 19.78
CA PRO A 167 -18.01 -24.04 21.09
C PRO A 167 -16.91 -23.23 21.81
N GLU A 168 -15.62 -23.44 21.49
CA GLU A 168 -14.52 -22.67 22.09
C GLU A 168 -14.57 -21.20 21.66
N LEU A 169 -15.05 -20.92 20.44
CA LEU A 169 -15.21 -19.56 19.93
C LEU A 169 -16.15 -18.71 20.80
N LYS A 170 -17.12 -19.35 21.47
CA LYS A 170 -18.01 -18.67 22.42
C LYS A 170 -17.22 -18.14 23.62
N ASN A 171 -16.31 -18.96 24.16
CA ASN A 171 -15.49 -18.56 25.30
C ASN A 171 -14.54 -17.43 24.90
N GLU A 172 -13.90 -17.53 23.72
CA GLU A 172 -13.07 -16.44 23.18
C GLU A 172 -13.85 -15.13 23.04
N PHE A 173 -15.09 -15.21 22.54
CA PHE A 173 -15.94 -14.04 22.39
C PHE A 173 -16.35 -13.42 23.73
N GLU A 174 -16.73 -14.24 24.72
CA GLU A 174 -17.06 -13.75 26.06
C GLU A 174 -15.85 -13.10 26.74
N GLU A 175 -14.65 -13.66 26.58
CA GLU A 175 -13.40 -13.06 27.04
C GLU A 175 -13.10 -11.73 26.33
N ALA A 176 -13.28 -11.67 25.00
CA ALA A 176 -13.11 -10.42 24.25
C ALA A 176 -14.05 -9.32 24.74
N LEU A 177 -15.33 -9.64 25.02
CA LEU A 177 -16.29 -8.69 25.59
C LEU A 177 -15.89 -8.22 27.01
N ALA A 178 -15.30 -9.10 27.82
CA ALA A 178 -14.86 -8.75 29.16
C ALA A 178 -13.65 -7.79 29.13
N ASN A 179 -12.77 -7.95 28.14
CA ASN A 179 -11.55 -7.14 27.98
C ASN A 179 -11.77 -5.83 27.20
N ASP A 180 -12.87 -5.69 26.46
CA ASP A 180 -13.20 -4.50 25.67
C ASP A 180 -14.64 -4.01 25.92
N PRO A 181 -14.82 -3.06 26.87
CA PRO A 181 -16.13 -2.48 27.16
C PRO A 181 -16.77 -1.71 26.00
N GLU A 182 -15.97 -1.11 25.10
CA GLU A 182 -16.49 -0.38 23.94
C GLU A 182 -17.10 -1.36 22.94
N MET A 183 -16.40 -2.46 22.66
CA MET A 183 -16.93 -3.57 21.87
C MET A 183 -18.20 -4.15 22.51
N ALA A 184 -18.20 -4.38 23.83
CA ALA A 184 -19.35 -4.96 24.53
C ALA A 184 -20.62 -4.11 24.44
N ALA A 185 -20.47 -2.78 24.45
CA ALA A 185 -21.57 -1.82 24.32
C ALA A 185 -22.04 -1.62 22.87
N ASN A 186 -21.25 -2.02 21.86
CA ASN A 186 -21.54 -1.74 20.47
C ASN A 186 -22.02 -3.00 19.72
N ARG A 187 -23.31 -3.01 19.33
CA ARG A 187 -23.94 -4.12 18.59
C ARG A 187 -23.14 -4.55 17.35
N TRP A 188 -22.69 -3.58 16.55
CA TRP A 188 -21.98 -3.87 15.31
C TRP A 188 -20.60 -4.47 15.59
N SER A 189 -19.87 -3.97 16.60
CA SER A 189 -18.54 -4.48 16.98
C SER A 189 -18.60 -5.94 17.45
N ARG A 190 -19.69 -6.33 18.12
CA ARG A 190 -19.95 -7.72 18.51
C ARG A 190 -20.12 -8.64 17.30
N LEU A 191 -20.92 -8.23 16.32
CA LEU A 191 -21.12 -9.00 15.08
C LEU A 191 -19.86 -9.01 14.21
N TYR A 192 -19.15 -7.89 14.17
CA TYR A 192 -17.90 -7.73 13.44
C TYR A 192 -16.82 -8.70 13.93
N TYR A 193 -16.78 -9.02 15.23
CA TYR A 193 -15.86 -10.04 15.76
C TYR A 193 -16.00 -11.41 15.06
N PHE A 194 -17.23 -11.84 14.81
CA PHE A 194 -17.50 -13.07 14.07
C PHE A 194 -17.20 -12.90 12.59
N TYR A 195 -17.66 -11.79 12.00
CA TYR A 195 -17.41 -11.49 10.59
C TYR A 195 -15.91 -11.49 10.24
N ALA A 196 -15.06 -10.96 11.12
CA ALA A 196 -13.60 -10.94 11.01
C ALA A 196 -12.95 -12.32 10.93
N LYS A 197 -13.63 -13.37 11.40
CA LYS A 197 -13.17 -14.75 11.34
C LYS A 197 -13.82 -15.55 10.21
N THR A 198 -14.64 -14.92 9.37
CA THR A 198 -15.25 -15.57 8.20
C THR A 198 -14.32 -15.52 6.98
N PRO A 199 -14.44 -16.48 6.04
CA PRO A 199 -13.74 -16.42 4.76
C PRO A 199 -14.22 -15.27 3.84
N TYR A 200 -15.32 -14.58 4.20
CA TYR A 200 -15.84 -13.42 3.47
C TYR A 200 -15.21 -12.11 3.92
N PHE A 201 -14.36 -12.14 4.94
CA PHE A 201 -13.70 -10.95 5.43
C PHE A 201 -12.66 -10.47 4.42
N GLU A 202 -12.85 -9.25 3.91
CA GLU A 202 -11.90 -8.66 2.96
C GLU A 202 -10.53 -8.45 3.61
N ASP A 203 -9.48 -8.93 2.93
CA ASP A 203 -8.10 -8.67 3.29
C ASP A 203 -7.68 -7.29 2.76
N LEU A 204 -7.59 -6.32 3.67
CA LEU A 204 -7.24 -4.94 3.35
C LEU A 204 -5.74 -4.71 3.41
N GLY A 205 -5.28 -3.68 2.70
CA GLY A 205 -3.89 -3.27 2.69
C GLY A 205 -2.97 -4.21 1.92
N ILE A 206 -3.50 -5.21 1.21
CA ILE A 206 -2.68 -6.04 0.33
C ILE A 206 -2.19 -5.23 -0.85
N TYR A 207 -0.87 -5.08 -0.94
CA TYR A 207 -0.24 -4.29 -1.97
C TYR A 207 -0.47 -4.94 -3.35
N PRO A 208 -0.91 -4.17 -4.37
CA PRO A 208 -1.28 -4.75 -5.65
C PRO A 208 -0.08 -5.31 -6.44
N VAL A 209 1.13 -4.84 -6.14
CA VAL A 209 2.34 -5.19 -6.88
C VAL A 209 3.01 -6.43 -6.28
N GLY A 210 3.31 -7.41 -7.12
CA GLY A 210 4.15 -8.56 -6.78
C GLY A 210 5.62 -8.31 -7.13
N LYS A 211 6.52 -8.92 -6.37
CA LYS A 211 7.98 -8.92 -6.55
C LYS A 211 8.44 -10.35 -6.82
N LEU A 212 8.97 -10.59 -8.01
CA LEU A 212 9.70 -11.83 -8.30
C LEU A 212 11.15 -11.61 -7.88
N MET A 213 11.57 -12.22 -6.77
CA MET A 213 12.93 -12.04 -6.25
C MET A 213 13.96 -12.84 -7.05
N LYS A 214 13.55 -13.93 -7.70
CA LYS A 214 14.42 -14.81 -8.48
C LYS A 214 14.12 -14.72 -9.97
N ALA A 215 15.16 -14.93 -10.77
CA ALA A 215 15.02 -15.07 -12.22
C ALA A 215 14.01 -16.17 -12.53
N THR A 216 12.95 -15.80 -13.26
CA THR A 216 11.81 -16.67 -13.56
C THR A 216 11.50 -16.57 -15.05
N ALA A 217 11.42 -17.71 -15.74
CA ALA A 217 11.00 -17.73 -17.13
C ALA A 217 9.48 -17.48 -17.19
N LEU A 218 9.08 -16.42 -17.88
CA LEU A 218 7.68 -16.02 -18.00
C LEU A 218 7.27 -16.02 -19.48
N PRO A 219 6.02 -16.37 -19.81
CA PRO A 219 5.48 -16.25 -21.16
C PRO A 219 5.15 -14.78 -21.44
N LEU A 220 6.13 -14.03 -21.97
CA LEU A 220 6.05 -12.58 -22.15
C LEU A 220 5.80 -12.19 -23.60
N VAL A 221 5.01 -11.14 -23.76
CA VAL A 221 4.86 -10.39 -25.02
C VAL A 221 5.20 -8.93 -24.77
N THR A 222 5.84 -8.29 -25.73
CA THR A 222 5.94 -6.83 -25.81
C THR A 222 4.68 -6.27 -26.47
N GLU A 223 4.30 -5.06 -26.08
CA GLU A 223 3.36 -4.24 -26.86
C GLU A 223 3.86 -4.01 -28.30
#